data_AF-A0AAU5XAS7-F1
#
_entry.id   AF-A0AAU5XAS7-F1
#
_cell.length_a   1.000
_cell.length_b   1.000
_cell.length_c   1.000
_cell.angle_alpha   90.00
_cell.angle_beta   90.00
_cell.angle_gamma   90.00
#
_symmetry.space_group_name_H-M   'P 1'
#
loop_
_entity.id
_entity.type
_entity.pdbx_description
1 polymer ?
#
loop_
_entity_poly.entity_id
_entity_poly.type
_entity_poly.pdbx_seq_one_letter_code
_entity_poly.pdbx_strand_id
1 'polypeptide(L)'
;MWRVGWEALEQWGDDVVRIEPLTGGVGVNEVWSVRVNGHLAVGRLGQRSDADLAWETDLLRHLDREGVGVPVPIPTTDGRHFADGLVVMTYVEGRSPETEADWRRVAMIDWDESHVDVPDLDLALPHNAAGLDDDAYDIAAQARAAWEAAVCWDPSGTDRFAVKRLAEVRAVLSSSESTERA
;
A
#
# COMPACT_ATOMS: atom_id res chain seq x y z
N MET A 1 20.18 -7.26 24.45
CA MET A 1 19.11 -7.01 23.47
C MET A 1 19.56 -7.66 22.18
N TRP A 2 19.14 -8.89 21.92
CA TRP A 2 19.56 -9.64 20.73
C TRP A 2 18.89 -8.99 19.51
N ARG A 3 19.61 -8.86 18.40
CA ARG A 3 19.04 -8.37 17.14
C ARG A 3 18.15 -9.48 16.58
N VAL A 4 16.92 -9.53 17.07
CA VAL A 4 15.87 -10.36 16.49
C VAL A 4 15.54 -9.79 15.12
N GLY A 5 15.39 -10.64 14.10
CA GLY A 5 15.12 -10.18 12.74
C GLY A 5 15.01 -11.32 11.75
N TRP A 6 16.14 -11.84 11.28
CA TRP A 6 16.15 -12.94 10.30
C TRP A 6 16.33 -14.33 10.91
N GLU A 7 16.72 -14.42 12.18
CA GLU A 7 16.80 -15.68 12.93
C GLU A 7 15.42 -16.36 12.99
N ALA A 8 14.36 -15.56 13.10
CA ALA A 8 12.96 -16.02 13.09
C ALA A 8 12.56 -16.78 11.83
N LEU A 9 13.34 -16.70 10.73
CA LEU A 9 13.08 -17.43 9.51
C LEU A 9 13.03 -18.95 9.74
N GLU A 10 13.79 -19.48 10.72
CA GLU A 10 13.79 -20.90 11.08
C GLU A 10 12.39 -21.44 11.43
N GLN A 11 11.46 -20.55 11.82
CA GLN A 11 10.07 -20.93 12.14
C GLN A 11 9.29 -21.41 10.91
N TRP A 12 9.77 -21.14 9.68
CA TRP A 12 9.19 -21.62 8.43
C TRP A 12 9.67 -23.02 8.00
N GLY A 13 10.57 -23.63 8.76
CA GLY A 13 11.02 -25.01 8.56
C GLY A 13 12.53 -25.15 8.50
N ASP A 14 13.02 -26.37 8.70
CA ASP A 14 14.45 -26.68 8.78
C ASP A 14 15.20 -26.51 7.45
N ASP A 15 14.49 -26.52 6.32
CA ASP A 15 15.05 -26.38 4.97
C ASP A 15 15.06 -24.93 4.46
N VAL A 16 14.61 -23.99 5.29
CA VAL A 16 14.49 -22.60 4.92
C VAL A 16 15.85 -21.95 4.71
N VAL A 17 16.02 -21.23 3.60
CA VAL A 17 17.27 -20.51 3.33
C VAL A 17 17.04 -19.14 2.73
N ARG A 18 17.80 -18.15 3.20
CA ARG A 18 17.96 -16.87 2.51
C ARG A 18 18.83 -17.05 1.27
N ILE A 19 18.41 -16.46 0.15
CA ILE A 19 19.10 -16.56 -1.12
C ILE A 19 19.86 -15.26 -1.40
N GLU A 20 19.13 -14.19 -1.73
CA GLU A 20 19.72 -12.90 -2.10
C GLU A 20 18.81 -11.75 -1.68
N PRO A 21 19.37 -10.56 -1.37
CA PRO A 21 18.57 -9.38 -1.08
C PRO A 21 17.85 -8.91 -2.34
N LEU A 22 16.58 -8.53 -2.20
CA LEU A 22 15.80 -7.92 -3.27
C LEU A 22 15.88 -6.40 -3.15
N THR A 23 16.20 -5.76 -4.27
CA THR A 23 16.33 -4.30 -4.39
C THR A 23 15.13 -3.78 -5.18
N GLY A 24 14.43 -2.77 -4.65
CA GLY A 24 13.22 -2.22 -5.28
C GLY A 24 12.14 -1.73 -4.32
N GLY A 25 12.23 -2.07 -3.03
CA GLY A 25 11.35 -1.53 -1.99
C GLY A 25 11.83 -0.18 -1.43
N VAL A 26 10.91 0.60 -0.87
CA VAL A 26 11.22 1.76 -0.03
C VAL A 26 12.02 1.23 1.17
N GLY A 27 13.19 1.81 1.47
CA GLY A 27 14.22 1.26 2.38
C GLY A 27 13.85 1.10 3.86
N VAL A 28 12.56 1.03 4.18
CA VAL A 28 11.99 0.78 5.51
C VAL A 28 11.91 -0.71 5.88
N ASN A 29 11.97 -1.60 4.89
CA ASN A 29 11.98 -3.06 5.10
C ASN A 29 13.22 -3.70 4.45
N GLU A 30 13.75 -4.73 5.10
CA GLU A 30 14.69 -5.66 4.46
C GLU A 30 13.90 -6.73 3.71
N VAL A 31 14.16 -6.87 2.40
CA VAL A 31 13.46 -7.84 1.55
C VAL A 31 14.47 -8.80 0.94
N TRP A 32 14.18 -10.10 1.01
CA TRP A 32 15.06 -11.15 0.50
C TRP A 32 14.26 -12.21 -0.26
N SER A 33 14.85 -12.74 -1.34
CA SER A 33 14.45 -14.03 -1.87
C SER A 33 14.82 -15.10 -0.85
N VAL A 34 13.88 -16.00 -0.57
CA VAL A 34 14.07 -17.15 0.32
C VAL A 34 13.60 -18.43 -0.36
N ARG A 35 14.03 -19.59 0.14
CA ARG A 35 13.47 -20.88 -0.23
C ARG A 35 12.77 -21.47 0.96
N VAL A 36 11.53 -21.92 0.79
CA VAL A 36 10.75 -22.63 1.81
C VAL A 36 10.20 -23.90 1.19
N ASN A 37 10.41 -25.06 1.81
CA ASN A 37 9.96 -26.35 1.26
C ASN A 37 10.38 -26.57 -0.20
N GLY A 38 11.61 -26.17 -0.55
CA GLY A 38 12.12 -26.22 -1.94
C GLY A 38 11.56 -25.19 -2.93
N HIS A 39 10.60 -24.33 -2.55
CA HIS A 39 9.97 -23.33 -3.42
C HIS A 39 10.52 -21.93 -3.18
N LEU A 40 10.62 -21.13 -4.25
CA LEU A 40 11.01 -19.72 -4.16
C LEU A 40 9.89 -18.91 -3.48
N ALA A 41 10.29 -18.06 -2.54
CA ALA A 41 9.42 -17.20 -1.77
C ALA A 41 10.14 -15.87 -1.46
N VAL A 42 9.43 -14.93 -0.85
CA VAL A 42 9.98 -13.64 -0.44
C VAL A 42 9.82 -13.47 1.06
N GLY A 43 10.92 -13.19 1.76
CA GLY A 43 10.90 -12.75 3.15
C GLY A 43 10.94 -11.22 3.22
N ARG A 44 10.09 -10.64 4.06
CA ARG A 44 10.09 -9.20 4.37
C ARG A 44 10.21 -9.01 5.88
N LEU A 45 11.30 -8.40 6.30
CA LEU A 45 11.54 -8.01 7.69
C LEU A 45 11.34 -6.51 7.85
N GLY A 46 10.48 -6.11 8.79
CA GLY A 46 10.15 -4.72 9.06
C GLY A 46 10.09 -4.40 10.55
N GLN A 47 9.49 -3.26 10.88
CA GLN A 47 9.26 -2.77 12.25
C GLN A 47 7.75 -2.64 12.58
N ARG A 48 6.89 -3.22 11.75
CA ARG A 48 5.43 -3.23 11.96
C ARG A 48 5.09 -4.00 13.24
N SER A 49 4.04 -3.58 13.93
CA SER A 49 3.58 -4.27 15.13
C SER A 49 2.91 -5.60 14.78
N ASP A 50 2.82 -6.52 15.75
CA ASP A 50 2.12 -7.79 15.57
C ASP A 50 0.66 -7.59 15.13
N ALA A 51 -0.01 -6.54 15.62
CA ALA A 51 -1.38 -6.21 15.22
C ALA A 51 -1.47 -5.80 13.75
N ASP A 52 -0.52 -4.98 13.28
CA ASP A 52 -0.45 -4.57 11.87
C ASP A 52 -0.17 -5.78 10.97
N LEU A 53 0.75 -6.65 11.37
CA LEU A 53 1.11 -7.85 10.60
C LEU A 53 -0.03 -8.88 10.57
N ALA A 54 -0.77 -9.04 11.66
CA ALA A 54 -1.96 -9.88 11.68
C ALA A 54 -3.01 -9.36 10.71
N TRP A 55 -3.31 -8.06 10.75
CA TRP A 55 -4.26 -7.44 9.84
C TRP A 55 -3.81 -7.57 8.37
N GLU A 56 -2.54 -7.24 8.08
CA GLU A 56 -1.99 -7.32 6.72
C GLU A 56 -2.08 -8.74 6.16
N THR A 57 -1.65 -9.74 6.94
CA THR A 57 -1.64 -11.14 6.50
C THR A 57 -3.06 -11.69 6.33
N ASP A 58 -4.02 -11.28 7.17
CA ASP A 58 -5.43 -11.66 7.01
C ASP A 58 -6.08 -11.01 5.78
N LEU A 59 -5.76 -9.74 5.49
CA LEU A 59 -6.21 -9.06 4.27
C LEU A 59 -5.71 -9.78 3.02
N LEU A 60 -4.41 -10.07 2.93
CA LEU A 60 -3.83 -10.76 1.77
C LEU A 60 -4.48 -12.13 1.55
N ARG A 61 -4.69 -12.89 2.62
CA ARG A 61 -5.38 -14.20 2.55
C ARG A 61 -6.85 -14.06 2.18
N HIS A 62 -7.52 -12.96 2.52
CA HIS A 62 -8.87 -12.70 2.07
C HIS A 62 -8.90 -12.38 0.57
N LEU A 63 -8.03 -11.49 0.10
CA LEU A 63 -7.93 -11.10 -1.30
C LEU A 63 -7.61 -12.30 -2.21
N ASP A 64 -6.69 -13.17 -1.79
CA ASP A 64 -6.40 -14.42 -2.50
C ASP A 64 -7.64 -15.32 -2.62
N ARG A 65 -8.41 -15.47 -1.54
CA ARG A 65 -9.68 -16.23 -1.56
C ARG A 65 -10.73 -15.62 -2.50
N GLU A 66 -10.72 -14.30 -2.67
CA GLU A 66 -11.57 -13.60 -3.63
C GLU A 66 -11.01 -13.62 -5.08
N GLY A 67 -9.88 -14.31 -5.31
CA GLY A 67 -9.28 -14.49 -6.64
C GLY A 67 -8.38 -13.33 -7.09
N VAL A 68 -7.99 -12.43 -6.18
CA VAL A 68 -7.04 -11.36 -6.47
C VAL A 68 -5.62 -11.91 -6.42
N GLY A 69 -4.82 -11.65 -7.47
CA GLY A 69 -3.42 -12.04 -7.52
C GLY A 69 -2.55 -11.22 -6.56
N VAL A 70 -2.36 -11.72 -5.33
CA VAL A 70 -1.56 -11.09 -4.28
C VAL A 70 -0.45 -12.04 -3.78
N PRO A 71 0.65 -11.52 -3.19
CA PRO A 71 1.60 -12.37 -2.48
C PRO A 71 0.93 -12.98 -1.24
N VAL A 72 0.81 -14.30 -1.21
CA VAL A 72 0.09 -15.03 -0.16
C VAL A 72 1.05 -15.34 0.99
N PRO A 73 0.74 -14.96 2.25
CA PRO A 73 1.56 -15.32 3.39
C PRO A 73 1.69 -16.85 3.53
N ILE A 74 2.93 -17.34 3.57
CA ILE A 74 3.25 -18.73 3.87
C ILE A 74 3.26 -18.85 5.40
N PRO A 75 2.54 -19.80 6.01
CA PRO A 75 2.56 -19.96 7.45
C PRO A 75 3.89 -20.58 7.94
N THR A 76 4.27 -20.24 9.16
CA THR A 76 5.27 -20.96 9.95
C THR A 76 4.80 -22.39 10.21
N THR A 77 5.71 -23.24 10.67
CA THR A 77 5.43 -24.64 11.04
C THR A 77 4.35 -24.79 12.11
N ASP A 78 4.14 -23.77 12.95
CA ASP A 78 3.07 -23.72 13.97
C ASP A 78 1.80 -22.99 13.51
N GLY A 79 1.74 -22.52 12.26
CA GLY A 79 0.54 -21.94 11.64
C GLY A 79 0.38 -20.42 11.77
N ARG A 80 1.34 -19.71 12.36
CA ARG A 80 1.39 -18.23 12.35
C ARG A 80 1.83 -17.72 10.98
N HIS A 81 1.48 -16.49 10.62
CA HIS A 81 1.84 -15.91 9.31
C HIS A 81 2.95 -14.86 9.40
N PHE A 82 3.45 -14.59 10.61
CA PHE A 82 4.56 -13.71 10.88
C PHE A 82 5.24 -14.09 12.20
N ALA A 83 6.50 -13.69 12.37
CA ALA A 83 7.24 -13.84 13.62
C ALA A 83 8.32 -12.76 13.71
N ASP A 84 8.41 -12.05 14.83
CA ASP A 84 9.44 -11.04 15.10
C ASP A 84 9.63 -10.00 13.98
N GLY A 85 8.52 -9.52 13.40
CA GLY A 85 8.55 -8.55 12.30
C GLY A 85 8.81 -9.15 10.91
N LEU A 86 9.07 -10.46 10.82
CA LEU A 86 9.28 -11.19 9.57
C LEU A 86 7.98 -11.78 9.05
N VAL A 87 7.70 -11.56 7.77
CA VAL A 87 6.65 -12.24 7.00
C VAL A 87 7.31 -12.96 5.83
N VAL A 88 6.93 -14.21 5.57
CA VAL A 88 7.30 -14.92 4.35
C VAL A 88 6.07 -15.09 3.48
N MET A 89 6.18 -14.73 2.20
CA MET A 89 5.09 -14.74 1.24
C MET A 89 5.48 -15.47 -0.04
N THR A 90 4.49 -15.93 -0.80
CA THR A 90 4.72 -16.53 -2.11
C THR A 90 5.44 -15.55 -3.03
N TYR A 91 6.32 -16.08 -3.89
CA TYR A 91 6.90 -15.31 -4.96
C TYR A 91 5.85 -15.08 -6.05
N VAL A 92 5.54 -13.82 -6.35
CA VAL A 92 4.63 -13.47 -7.45
C VAL A 92 5.44 -13.36 -8.73
N GLU A 93 5.25 -14.31 -9.64
CA GLU A 93 5.87 -14.25 -10.96
C GLU A 93 5.31 -13.09 -11.77
N GLY A 94 6.19 -12.30 -12.36
CA GLY A 94 5.77 -11.18 -13.18
C GLY A 94 6.90 -10.23 -13.53
N ARG A 95 6.51 -9.11 -14.14
CA ARG A 95 7.37 -7.97 -14.45
C ARG A 95 6.68 -6.71 -13.96
N SER A 96 7.44 -5.65 -13.74
CA SER A 96 6.88 -4.34 -13.47
C SER A 96 5.94 -3.90 -14.61
N PRO A 97 4.80 -3.26 -14.30
CA PRO A 97 3.92 -2.69 -15.33
C PRO A 97 4.66 -1.63 -16.15
N GLU A 98 4.53 -1.67 -17.47
CA GLU A 98 5.19 -0.73 -18.39
C GLU A 98 4.19 0.05 -19.25
N THR A 99 3.06 -0.58 -19.59
CA THR A 99 2.05 0.00 -20.48
C THR A 99 0.78 0.39 -19.71
N GLU A 100 -0.03 1.30 -20.27
CA GLU A 100 -1.33 1.65 -19.69
C GLU A 100 -2.23 0.41 -19.48
N ALA A 101 -2.16 -0.55 -20.40
CA ALA A 101 -2.90 -1.80 -20.28
C ALA A 101 -2.40 -2.66 -19.10
N ASP A 102 -1.11 -2.64 -18.79
CA ASP A 102 -0.55 -3.31 -17.61
C ASP A 102 -1.03 -2.66 -16.33
N TRP A 103 -0.98 -1.32 -16.28
CA TRP A 103 -1.44 -0.55 -15.11
C TRP A 103 -2.92 -0.76 -14.79
N ARG A 104 -3.79 -0.99 -15.80
CA ARG A 104 -5.21 -1.33 -15.58
C ARG A 104 -5.44 -2.68 -14.89
N ARG A 105 -4.40 -3.52 -14.78
CA ARG A 105 -4.48 -4.83 -14.11
C ARG A 105 -3.92 -4.80 -12.69
N VAL A 106 -3.33 -3.68 -12.27
CA VAL A 106 -2.73 -3.52 -10.95
C VAL A 106 -3.61 -2.61 -10.12
N ALA A 107 -3.91 -3.03 -8.90
CA ALA A 107 -4.58 -2.20 -7.90
C ALA A 107 -3.55 -1.79 -6.84
N MET A 108 -3.65 -0.55 -6.37
CA MET A 108 -2.88 -0.07 -5.23
C MET A 108 -3.78 -0.08 -4.00
N ILE A 109 -3.28 -0.65 -2.91
CA ILE A 109 -3.88 -0.53 -1.59
C ILE A 109 -2.90 0.32 -0.79
N ASP A 110 -3.23 1.60 -0.66
CA ASP A 110 -2.56 2.50 0.26
C ASP A 110 -3.29 2.41 1.61
N TRP A 111 -2.57 1.93 2.62
CA TRP A 111 -3.15 1.59 3.93
C TRP A 111 -2.81 2.63 4.99
N ASP A 112 -1.60 3.21 4.94
CA ASP A 112 -1.17 4.29 5.84
C ASP A 112 -1.84 5.62 5.53
N GLU A 113 -2.42 5.76 4.34
CA GLU A 113 -3.30 6.88 4.00
C GLU A 113 -4.80 6.57 4.17
N SER A 114 -5.19 5.47 4.84
CA SER A 114 -6.61 5.28 5.19
C SER A 114 -7.05 6.33 6.21
N HIS A 115 -8.00 7.18 5.83
CA HIS A 115 -8.49 8.28 6.64
C HIS A 115 -9.61 7.78 7.56
N VAL A 116 -9.29 6.88 8.50
CA VAL A 116 -10.27 6.28 9.42
C VAL A 116 -11.10 7.33 10.18
N ASP A 117 -10.51 8.49 10.45
CA ASP A 117 -11.18 9.62 11.10
C ASP A 117 -12.11 10.42 10.15
N VAL A 118 -11.91 10.31 8.83
CA VAL A 118 -12.71 10.97 7.79
C VAL A 118 -13.03 9.96 6.66
N PRO A 119 -13.88 8.94 6.93
CA PRO A 119 -14.09 7.80 6.03
C PRO A 119 -14.66 8.21 4.67
N ASP A 120 -15.32 9.36 4.56
CA ASP A 120 -15.84 9.87 3.29
C ASP A 120 -14.72 10.07 2.24
N LEU A 121 -13.49 10.37 2.68
CA LEU A 121 -12.31 10.46 1.79
C LEU A 121 -11.96 9.11 1.17
N ASP A 122 -12.02 8.05 1.97
CA ASP A 122 -11.77 6.67 1.51
C ASP A 122 -12.94 6.15 0.65
N LEU A 123 -14.15 6.66 0.88
CA LEU A 123 -15.38 6.30 0.18
C LEU A 123 -15.67 7.14 -1.08
N ALA A 124 -14.89 8.17 -1.37
CA ALA A 124 -14.93 8.92 -2.63
C ALA A 124 -14.35 8.09 -3.80
N LEU A 125 -14.99 6.96 -4.07
CA LEU A 125 -14.61 5.98 -5.08
C LEU A 125 -15.07 6.42 -6.48
N PRO A 126 -14.41 5.96 -7.56
CA PRO A 126 -14.83 6.25 -8.93
C PRO A 126 -16.32 5.99 -9.15
N HIS A 127 -16.98 6.94 -9.80
CA HIS A 127 -18.43 6.91 -10.08
C HIS A 127 -19.33 6.90 -8.83
N ASN A 128 -18.82 7.40 -7.69
CA ASN A 128 -19.52 7.40 -6.40
C ASN A 128 -20.01 5.99 -5.99
N ALA A 129 -19.14 5.00 -6.13
CA ALA A 129 -19.48 3.60 -5.85
C ALA A 129 -19.91 3.33 -4.39
N ALA A 130 -19.54 4.21 -3.45
CA ALA A 130 -19.96 4.15 -2.05
C ALA A 130 -21.33 4.79 -1.77
N GLY A 131 -21.94 5.46 -2.75
CA GLY A 131 -23.27 6.07 -2.60
C GLY A 131 -23.32 7.25 -1.63
N LEU A 132 -22.26 8.05 -1.57
CA LEU A 132 -22.25 9.32 -0.83
C LEU A 132 -23.29 10.27 -1.44
N ASP A 133 -23.87 11.17 -0.64
CA ASP A 133 -24.67 12.25 -1.20
C ASP A 133 -23.81 13.19 -2.06
N ASP A 134 -24.44 13.96 -2.95
CA ASP A 134 -23.72 14.77 -3.94
C ASP A 134 -22.77 15.79 -3.31
N ASP A 135 -23.16 16.42 -2.19
CA ASP A 135 -22.35 17.41 -1.50
C ASP A 135 -21.17 16.75 -0.77
N ALA A 136 -21.41 15.64 -0.08
CA ALA A 136 -20.36 14.86 0.59
C ALA A 136 -19.36 14.29 -0.41
N TYR A 137 -19.84 13.74 -1.55
CA TYR A 137 -18.99 13.23 -2.61
C TYR A 137 -18.13 14.34 -3.22
N ASP A 138 -18.70 15.52 -3.48
CA ASP A 138 -17.96 16.66 -4.04
C ASP A 138 -16.86 17.16 -3.08
N ILE A 139 -17.17 17.32 -1.79
CA ILE A 139 -16.19 17.72 -0.78
C ILE A 139 -15.07 16.67 -0.66
N ALA A 140 -15.43 15.40 -0.55
CA ALA A 140 -14.48 14.32 -0.40
C ALA A 140 -13.59 14.16 -1.64
N ALA A 141 -14.14 14.28 -2.85
CA ALA A 141 -13.39 14.24 -4.09
C ALA A 141 -12.38 15.41 -4.21
N GLN A 142 -12.76 16.63 -3.80
CA GLN A 142 -11.87 17.79 -3.79
C GLN A 142 -10.72 17.63 -2.80
N ALA A 143 -11.02 17.17 -1.58
CA ALA A 143 -10.02 16.91 -0.56
C ALA A 143 -9.06 15.80 -0.97
N ARG A 144 -9.58 14.69 -1.52
CA ARG A 144 -8.79 13.59 -2.07
C ARG A 144 -7.85 14.05 -3.19
N ALA A 145 -8.37 14.81 -4.17
CA ALA A 145 -7.56 15.32 -5.28
C ALA A 145 -6.44 16.26 -4.79
N ALA A 146 -6.72 17.11 -3.80
CA ALA A 146 -5.72 18.00 -3.20
C ALA A 146 -4.63 17.23 -2.43
N TRP A 147 -5.04 16.21 -1.67
CA TRP A 147 -4.11 15.33 -0.95
C TRP A 147 -3.22 14.55 -1.92
N GLU A 148 -3.80 13.84 -2.89
CA GLU A 148 -3.06 13.06 -3.91
C GLU A 148 -2.08 13.96 -4.70
N ALA A 149 -2.47 15.22 -5.00
CA ALA A 149 -1.58 16.18 -5.64
C ALA A 149 -0.41 16.63 -4.75
N ALA A 150 -0.66 16.81 -3.45
CA ALA A 150 0.34 17.28 -2.49
C ALA A 150 1.35 16.18 -2.14
N VAL A 151 0.89 14.95 -1.90
CA VAL A 151 1.76 13.81 -1.54
C VAL A 151 2.63 13.37 -2.72
N CYS A 152 2.07 13.35 -3.93
CA CYS A 152 2.82 12.99 -5.14
C CYS A 152 3.58 14.19 -5.75
N TRP A 153 3.67 15.33 -5.07
CA TRP A 153 4.27 16.53 -5.65
C TRP A 153 5.76 16.34 -5.94
N ASP A 154 6.10 16.39 -7.22
CA ASP A 154 7.47 16.43 -7.70
C ASP A 154 7.87 17.89 -8.01
N PRO A 155 8.86 18.47 -7.28
CA PRO A 155 9.30 19.84 -7.50
C PRO A 155 9.98 20.05 -8.87
N SER A 156 10.35 18.99 -9.59
CA SER A 156 10.82 19.09 -10.98
C SER A 156 9.66 19.20 -12.00
N GLY A 157 8.41 19.01 -11.56
CA GLY A 157 7.20 19.18 -12.35
C GLY A 157 6.95 18.06 -13.36
N THR A 158 7.59 16.90 -13.21
CA THR A 158 7.51 15.80 -14.16
C THR A 158 6.47 14.75 -13.80
N ASP A 159 5.99 14.73 -12.56
CA ASP A 159 4.92 13.83 -12.14
C ASP A 159 3.57 14.23 -12.77
N ARG A 160 3.21 13.51 -13.83
CA ARG A 160 1.95 13.71 -14.57
C ARG A 160 0.72 13.36 -13.72
N PHE A 161 0.86 12.50 -12.72
CA PHE A 161 -0.23 12.16 -11.82
C PHE A 161 -0.54 13.34 -10.91
N ALA A 162 0.46 13.90 -10.22
CA ALA A 162 0.27 15.05 -9.34
C ALA A 162 -0.32 16.28 -10.07
N VAL A 163 0.17 16.56 -11.29
CA VAL A 163 -0.38 17.65 -12.14
C VAL A 163 -1.84 17.41 -12.50
N LYS A 164 -2.22 16.17 -12.84
CA LYS A 164 -3.60 15.83 -13.17
C LYS A 164 -4.52 15.99 -11.97
N ARG A 165 -4.09 15.53 -10.79
CA ARG A 165 -4.83 15.67 -9.53
C ARG A 165 -5.01 17.13 -9.14
N LEU A 166 -3.96 17.95 -9.24
CA LEU A 166 -4.03 19.38 -8.94
C LEU A 166 -5.04 20.10 -9.85
N ALA A 167 -5.13 19.72 -11.12
CA ALA A 167 -6.09 20.31 -12.05
C ALA A 167 -7.57 20.02 -11.70
N GLU A 168 -7.83 19.01 -10.86
CA GLU A 168 -9.16 18.66 -10.38
C GLU A 168 -9.55 19.47 -9.13
N VAL A 169 -8.60 20.14 -8.47
CA VAL A 169 -8.82 20.96 -7.27
C VAL A 169 -9.33 22.35 -7.65
N ARG A 170 -10.48 22.73 -7.12
CA ARG A 170 -11.06 24.07 -7.29
C ARG A 170 -10.23 25.10 -6.54
N ALA A 171 -9.93 26.20 -7.22
CA ALA A 171 -9.30 27.36 -6.58
C ALA A 171 -10.25 27.94 -5.52
N VAL A 172 -9.76 28.08 -4.29
CA VAL A 172 -10.46 28.85 -3.27
C VAL A 172 -10.22 30.33 -3.57
N LEU A 173 -11.25 31.01 -4.07
CA LEU A 173 -11.20 32.47 -4.22
C LEU A 173 -11.18 33.09 -2.81
N SER A 174 -10.07 33.74 -2.46
CA SER A 174 -10.03 34.57 -1.25
C SER A 174 -11.07 35.67 -1.40
N SER A 175 -12.06 35.69 -0.51
CA SER A 175 -13.00 36.80 -0.38
C SER A 175 -12.29 37.99 0.27
N SER A 176 -11.49 38.70 -0.52
CA SER A 176 -10.91 39.98 -0.14
C SER A 176 -11.24 41.04 -1.20
N GLU A 177 -12.54 41.26 -1.43
CA GLU A 177 -13.06 42.51 -2.00
C GLU A 177 -14.39 42.84 -1.32
N SER A 178 -14.30 43.36 -0.10
CA SER A 178 -15.38 44.10 0.54
C SER A 178 -14.73 45.12 1.45
N THR A 179 -15.09 46.41 1.27
CA THR A 179 -14.54 47.65 1.87
C THR A 179 -13.47 48.29 0.97
N GLU A 180 -13.78 49.25 0.09
CA GLU A 180 -14.19 50.63 0.41
C GLU A 180 -15.03 51.25 -0.73
N ARG A 181 -16.29 51.61 -0.44
CA ARG A 181 -16.90 52.81 -1.00
C ARG A 181 -17.41 53.62 0.19
N ALA A 182 -16.77 54.76 0.43
CA ALA A 182 -17.34 55.89 1.15
C ALA A 182 -17.44 57.05 0.14
#